data_AF-A0A953PCS3-F1
#
_entry.id   AF-A0A953PCS3-F1
#
_cell.length_a   1.000
_cell.length_b   1.000
_cell.length_c   1.000
_cell.angle_alpha   90.00
_cell.angle_beta   90.00
_cell.angle_gamma   90.00
#
_symmetry.space_group_name_H-M   'P 1'
#
loop_
_entity.id
_entity.type
_entity.pdbx_description
1 polymer ?
#
loop_
_entity_poly.entity_id
_entity_poly.type
_entity_poly.pdbx_seq_one_letter_code
_entity_poly.pdbx_strand_id
1 'polypeptide(L)'
;MAHTSRPECAMIGVIVFNVIMVLLGFAVASPVVPAKLLSNTLGYLHTTIGITTPAPDKVRLVVVIWIASIIIIVDGMLLLLVFLTSISG
;
A
#
# COMPACT_ATOMS: atom_id res chain seq x y z
N MET A 1 -10.06 -28.88 -7.55
CA MET A 1 -10.37 -28.36 -6.20
C MET A 1 -10.55 -26.86 -6.35
N ALA A 2 -11.78 -26.41 -6.64
CA ALA A 2 -12.09 -25.00 -6.82
C ALA A 2 -12.24 -24.37 -5.44
N HIS A 3 -11.26 -23.60 -4.99
CA HIS A 3 -11.37 -22.80 -3.78
C HIS A 3 -12.32 -21.64 -4.10
N THR A 4 -13.62 -21.86 -3.85
CA THR A 4 -14.63 -20.80 -3.94
C THR A 4 -14.31 -19.77 -2.85
N SER A 5 -13.60 -18.70 -3.24
CA SER A 5 -13.47 -17.51 -2.42
C SER A 5 -14.86 -16.91 -2.31
N ARG A 6 -15.49 -17.01 -1.12
CA ARG A 6 -16.72 -16.27 -0.84
C ARG A 6 -16.46 -14.78 -1.10
N PRO A 7 -17.23 -14.10 -1.97
CA PRO A 7 -17.00 -12.70 -2.31
C PRO A 7 -16.99 -11.80 -1.07
N GLU A 8 -17.74 -12.21 -0.05
CA GLU A 8 -17.80 -11.62 1.29
C GLU A 8 -16.42 -11.52 1.95
N CYS A 9 -15.64 -12.60 1.92
CA CYS A 9 -14.30 -12.64 2.51
C CYS A 9 -13.29 -11.79 1.71
N ALA A 10 -13.46 -11.73 0.38
CA ALA A 10 -12.61 -10.90 -0.47
C ALA A 10 -12.84 -9.40 -0.18
N MET A 11 -14.11 -8.99 -0.03
CA MET A 11 -14.46 -7.61 0.31
C MET A 11 -13.93 -7.21 1.70
N ILE A 12 -14.08 -8.08 2.70
CA ILE A 12 -13.52 -7.84 4.04
C ILE A 12 -12.00 -7.70 3.97
N GLY A 13 -11.31 -8.55 3.19
CA GLY A 13 -9.87 -8.47 2.99
C GLY A 13 -9.42 -7.13 2.40
N VAL A 14 -10.14 -6.62 1.39
CA VAL A 14 -9.88 -5.30 0.79
C VAL A 14 -10.07 -4.18 1.80
N ILE A 15 -11.16 -4.20 2.58
CA ILE A 15 -11.45 -3.18 3.59
C ILE A 15 -10.35 -3.17 4.66
N VAL A 16 -9.99 -4.34 5.18
CA VAL A 16 -8.93 -4.48 6.19
C VAL A 16 -7.59 -3.99 5.64
N PHE A 17 -7.25 -4.35 4.40
CA PHE A 17 -6.04 -3.86 3.74
C PHE A 17 -6.02 -2.33 3.64
N ASN A 18 -7.09 -1.71 3.17
CA ASN A 18 -7.16 -0.25 3.03
C ASN A 18 -7.10 0.46 4.39
N VAL A 19 -7.79 -0.05 5.41
CA VAL A 19 -7.71 0.50 6.78
C VAL A 19 -6.27 0.43 7.30
N ILE A 20 -5.59 -0.71 7.13
CA ILE A 20 -4.19 -0.86 7.54
C ILE A 20 -3.28 0.12 6.78
N MET A 21 -3.46 0.26 5.47
CA MET A 21 -2.65 1.16 4.65
C MET A 21 -2.85 2.63 5.02
N VAL A 22 -4.08 3.06 5.31
CA VAL A 22 -4.37 4.41 5.80
C VAL A 22 -3.75 4.65 7.17
N LEU A 23 -3.87 3.69 8.10
CA LEU A 23 -3.25 3.78 9.42
C LEU A 23 -1.73 3.84 9.34
N LEU A 24 -1.11 3.06 8.46
CA LEU A 24 0.33 3.10 8.20
C LEU A 24 0.73 4.46 7.60
N GLY A 25 -0.02 4.97 6.63
CA GLY A 25 0.22 6.29 6.04
C GLY A 25 0.15 7.40 7.09
N PHE A 26 -0.85 7.35 7.97
CA PHE A 26 -1.02 8.30 9.06
C PHE A 26 0.10 8.18 10.11
N ALA A 27 0.49 6.95 10.49
CA ALA A 27 1.58 6.71 11.43
C ALA A 27 2.91 7.21 10.89
N VAL A 28 3.17 7.02 9.59
CA VAL A 28 4.37 7.53 8.91
C VAL A 28 4.34 9.05 8.78
N ALA A 29 3.18 9.65 8.48
CA ALA A 29 3.00 11.09 8.38
C ALA A 29 3.04 11.79 9.76
N SER A 30 2.76 11.07 10.84
CA SER A 30 2.84 11.54 12.23
C SER A 30 4.24 11.34 12.84
N PRO A 31 4.78 12.29 13.63
CA PRO A 31 6.15 12.19 14.19
C PRO A 31 6.32 11.02 15.19
N VAL A 32 5.26 10.23 15.41
CA VAL A 32 5.24 9.03 16.24
C VAL A 32 6.25 7.97 15.76
N VAL A 33 6.50 7.85 14.45
CA VAL A 33 7.45 6.86 13.91
C VAL A 33 8.83 7.49 13.68
N PRO A 34 9.90 6.98 14.31
CA PRO A 34 11.26 7.47 14.11
C PRO A 34 11.70 7.34 12.65
N ALA A 35 12.15 8.46 12.05
CA ALA A 35 12.67 8.48 10.68
C ALA A 35 13.83 7.50 10.45
N LYS A 36 14.59 7.18 11.50
CA LYS A 36 15.69 6.22 11.46
C LYS A 36 15.22 4.79 11.20
N LEU A 37 14.08 4.37 11.77
CA LEU A 37 13.49 3.06 11.49
C LEU A 37 13.02 2.98 10.04
N LEU A 38 12.32 4.02 9.58
CA LEU A 38 11.91 4.14 8.19
C LEU A 38 13.09 4.06 7.23
N SER A 39 14.17 4.80 7.51
CA SER A 39 15.37 4.82 6.67
C SER A 39 16.09 3.48 6.63
N ASN A 40 16.12 2.74 7.74
CA ASN A 40 16.76 1.42 7.78
C ASN A 40 15.96 0.39 6.98
N THR A 41 14.64 0.38 7.15
CA THR A 41 13.75 -0.53 6.40
C THR A 41 13.73 -0.20 4.92
N LEU A 42 13.59 1.08 4.57
CA LEU A 42 13.59 1.53 3.19
C LEU A 42 14.96 1.34 2.54
N GLY A 43 16.04 1.55 3.28
CA GLY A 43 17.40 1.32 2.81
C GLY A 43 17.69 -0.15 2.56
N TYR A 44 17.22 -1.05 3.43
CA TYR A 44 17.29 -2.49 3.19
C TYR A 44 16.49 -2.88 1.95
N LEU A 45 15.25 -2.42 1.85
CA LEU A 45 14.37 -2.73 0.71
C LEU A 45 14.95 -2.22 -0.62
N HIS A 46 15.40 -0.97 -0.67
CA HIS A 46 16.06 -0.41 -1.85
C HIS A 46 17.35 -1.14 -2.21
N THR A 47 18.15 -1.55 -1.22
CA THR A 47 19.38 -2.33 -1.46
C THR A 47 19.06 -3.72 -2.01
N THR A 48 18.04 -4.39 -1.49
CA THR A 48 17.58 -5.70 -1.99
C THR A 48 17.07 -5.62 -3.43
N ILE A 49 16.39 -4.53 -3.79
CA ILE A 49 15.82 -4.33 -5.13
C ILE A 49 16.84 -3.64 -6.07
N GLY A 50 18.00 -3.20 -5.55
CA GLY A 50 19.06 -2.56 -6.32
C GLY A 50 18.77 -1.11 -6.75
N ILE A 51 17.89 -0.40 -6.04
CA ILE A 51 17.47 0.98 -6.38
C ILE A 51 18.15 1.99 -5.44
N THR A 52 18.40 3.20 -5.93
CA THR A 52 19.05 4.29 -5.18
C THR A 52 18.34 4.58 -3.85
N THR A 53 19.07 4.55 -2.74
CA THR A 53 18.57 4.90 -1.42
C THR A 53 18.27 6.40 -1.34
N PRO A 54 17.05 6.81 -0.99
CA PRO A 54 16.72 8.23 -0.86
C PRO A 54 17.46 8.86 0.32
N ALA A 55 17.76 10.16 0.22
CA ALA A 55 18.36 10.93 1.29
C ALA A 55 17.47 10.88 2.56
N PRO A 56 18.06 10.84 3.78
CA PRO A 56 17.33 10.57 5.02
C PRO A 56 16.22 11.59 5.34
N ASP A 57 16.35 12.82 4.85
CA ASP A 57 15.32 13.86 4.93
C ASP A 57 14.13 13.62 3.98
N LYS A 58 14.33 12.84 2.91
CA LYS A 58 13.30 12.49 1.91
C LYS A 58 12.66 11.13 2.15
N VAL A 59 13.28 10.25 2.93
CA VAL A 59 12.77 8.90 3.25
C VAL A 59 11.29 8.92 3.65
N ARG A 60 10.91 9.83 4.56
CA ARG A 60 9.54 9.91 5.07
C ARG A 60 8.54 10.26 3.99
N LEU A 61 8.89 11.21 3.14
CA LEU A 61 8.06 11.63 2.00
C LEU A 61 7.95 10.50 0.97
N VAL A 62 9.03 9.78 0.69
CA VAL A 62 9.03 8.62 -0.21
C VAL A 62 8.08 7.54 0.31
N VAL A 63 8.11 7.23 1.61
CA VAL A 63 7.19 6.22 2.19
C VAL A 63 5.74 6.67 2.13
N VAL A 64 5.44 7.95 2.40
CA VAL A 64 4.06 8.47 2.28
C VAL A 64 3.57 8.34 0.84
N ILE A 65 4.38 8.74 -0.16
CA ILE A 65 4.04 8.61 -1.57
C ILE A 65 3.85 7.15 -1.96
N TRP A 66 4.69 6.26 -1.43
CA TRP A 66 4.61 4.82 -1.70
C TRP A 66 3.29 4.22 -1.17
N ILE A 67 2.93 4.53 0.08
CA ILE A 67 1.66 4.10 0.68
C ILE A 67 0.47 4.66 -0.11
N ALA A 68 0.48 5.95 -0.44
CA ALA A 68 -0.57 6.59 -1.23
C ALA A 68 -0.71 5.95 -2.63
N SER A 69 0.40 5.66 -3.29
CA SER A 69 0.42 5.01 -4.60
C SER A 69 -0.21 3.62 -4.56
N ILE A 70 0.09 2.82 -3.53
CA ILE A 70 -0.50 1.47 -3.40
C ILE A 70 -2.02 1.55 -3.23
N ILE A 71 -2.53 2.47 -2.41
CA ILE A 71 -3.98 2.66 -2.20
C ILE A 71 -4.66 2.98 -3.54
N ILE A 72 -4.13 3.97 -4.28
CA ILE A 72 -4.70 4.40 -5.57
C ILE A 72 -4.69 3.25 -6.59
N ILE A 73 -3.61 2.48 -6.66
CA ILE A 73 -3.52 1.34 -7.60
C ILE A 73 -4.55 0.27 -7.25
N VAL A 74 -4.67 -0.11 -5.97
CA VAL A 74 -5.62 -1.14 -5.53
C VAL A 74 -7.06 -0.70 -5.78
N ASP A 75 -7.41 0.52 -5.37
CA ASP A 75 -8.76 1.06 -5.56
C ASP A 75 -9.08 1.24 -7.05
N GLY A 76 -8.12 1.71 -7.86
CA GLY A 76 -8.27 1.84 -9.30
C GLY A 76 -8.50 0.49 -10.00
N MET A 77 -7.77 -0.55 -9.59
CA MET A 77 -7.95 -1.92 -10.10
C MET A 77 -9.32 -2.49 -9.72
N LEU A 78 -9.79 -2.25 -8.49
CA LEU A 78 -11.12 -2.68 -8.05
C LEU A 78 -12.23 -1.95 -8.82
N LEU A 79 -12.09 -0.64 -9.02
CA LEU A 79 -13.02 0.15 -9.80
C LEU A 79 -13.07 -0.36 -11.25
N LEU A 80 -11.92 -0.62 -11.86
CA LEU A 80 -11.83 -1.17 -13.20
C LEU A 80 -12.48 -2.56 -13.29
N LEU A 81 -12.28 -3.42 -12.29
CA LEU A 81 -12.92 -4.74 -12.22
C LEU A 81 -14.45 -4.63 -12.12
N VAL A 82 -14.95 -3.73 -11.27
CA VAL A 82 -16.38 -3.44 -11.13
C VAL A 82 -16.95 -2.92 -12.45
N PHE A 83 -16.24 -2.00 -13.10
CA PHE A 83 -16.64 -1.45 -14.39
C PHE A 83 -16.72 -2.53 -15.47
N LEU A 84 -15.68 -3.36 -15.61
CA LEU A 84 -15.65 -4.47 -16.58
C LEU A 84 -16.75 -5.51 -16.33
N THR A 85 -17.05 -5.78 -15.06
CA THR A 85 -18.12 -6.70 -14.68
C THR A 85 -19.49 -6.09 -14.98
N SER A 86 -19.67 -4.79 -14.74
CA SER A 86 -20.92 -4.08 -15.00
C SER A 86 -21.25 -3.92 -16.49
N ILE A 87 -20.24 -3.89 -17.38
CA ILE A 87 -20.48 -3.83 -18.83
C ILE A 87 -20.71 -5.22 -19.46
N SER A 88 -20.34 -6.29 -18.77
CA SER A 88 -20.49 -7.68 -19.26
C SER A 88 -21.79 -8.35 -18.81
N GLY A 89 -22.55 -7.73 -17.91
CA GLY A 89 -23.86 -8.19 -17.45
C GLY A 89 -24.99 -7.44 -18.11
#